data_AF-A0A3M2D8M6-F1
#
_entry.id   AF-A0A3M2D8M6-F1
#
_cell.length_a   1.000
_cell.length_b   1.000
_cell.length_c   1.000
_cell.angle_alpha   90.00
_cell.angle_beta   90.00
_cell.angle_gamma   90.00
#
_symmetry.space_group_name_H-M   'P 1'
#
loop_
_entity.id
_entity.type
_entity.pdbx_description
1 polymer ?
#
loop_
_entity_poly.entity_id
_entity_poly.type
_entity_poly.pdbx_seq_one_letter_code
_entity_poly.pdbx_strand_id
1 'polypeptide(L)'
;MAHTVRIAAAAAALCLAAQAAPARAQKKAPARRPADPAASARIDLAAARAALSAADVDAAAAAAARLGQVRDPRALDALLDALAAGVHPAVAEAALAAIARHAAPRSVDVVRHYARHRSPRVRAAAVAALGAVDDARAAAAVLAALRDGHADVRAAAAKVVAARRLRAGIEPLLALLRKGDEAAADALATLADPELARAVAEQLGAAPDAVLARCLGAILMRPDFKPEAARVEVVRALGKIAGTEAIEQLTTYIASTPEKPPRLSRREAEAIVEQRLAEGQ
;
A
#
# COMPACT_ATOMS: atom_id res chain seq x y z
N MET A 1 -13.87 68.09 52.98
CA MET A 1 -15.32 68.32 52.76
C MET A 1 -15.83 67.21 51.87
N ALA A 2 -16.94 66.60 52.30
CA ALA A 2 -17.54 65.42 51.72
C ALA A 2 -18.35 65.77 50.46
N HIS A 3 -18.51 64.83 49.53
CA HIS A 3 -19.82 64.57 48.93
C HIS A 3 -19.91 63.15 48.34
N THR A 4 -20.77 62.38 48.99
CA THR A 4 -21.49 61.19 48.52
C THR A 4 -22.60 61.57 47.55
N VAL A 5 -22.74 60.87 46.41
CA VAL A 5 -23.98 60.57 45.62
C VAL A 5 -23.55 59.48 44.61
N ARG A 6 -23.93 58.20 44.57
CA ARG A 6 -25.21 57.43 44.61
C ARG A 6 -26.16 57.67 43.41
N ILE A 7 -26.31 56.61 42.58
CA ILE A 7 -27.53 56.12 41.90
C ILE A 7 -27.52 56.11 40.34
N ALA A 8 -27.66 54.87 39.83
CA ALA A 8 -28.38 54.31 38.66
C ALA A 8 -28.28 54.95 37.25
N ALA A 9 -28.05 54.12 36.22
CA ALA A 9 -29.09 53.35 35.52
C ALA A 9 -28.57 52.66 34.22
N ALA A 10 -29.12 51.46 33.98
CA ALA A 10 -29.51 50.86 32.68
C ALA A 10 -28.47 50.47 31.61
N ALA A 11 -28.29 49.15 31.43
CA ALA A 11 -28.61 48.36 30.21
C ALA A 11 -27.88 47.00 30.33
N ALA A 12 -28.48 45.93 30.87
CA ALA A 12 -29.38 45.01 30.17
C ALA A 12 -28.90 44.62 28.77
N ALA A 13 -28.23 43.46 28.64
CA ALA A 13 -28.50 42.46 27.60
C ALA A 13 -27.65 41.20 27.80
N LEU A 14 -28.34 40.16 28.28
CA LEU A 14 -28.19 38.74 27.99
C LEU A 14 -26.82 38.19 27.55
N CYS A 15 -26.22 37.43 28.46
CA CYS A 15 -25.62 36.14 28.15
C CYS A 15 -26.67 35.23 27.48
N LEU A 16 -26.47 34.85 26.21
CA LEU A 16 -26.84 33.53 25.71
C LEU A 16 -26.08 33.22 24.41
N ALA A 17 -25.76 31.94 24.23
CA ALA A 17 -25.19 31.27 23.06
C ALA A 17 -23.67 31.05 23.08
N ALA A 18 -23.30 30.02 23.84
CA ALA A 18 -22.23 29.11 23.46
C ALA A 18 -22.49 28.62 22.01
N GLN A 19 -21.72 29.14 21.05
CA GLN A 19 -21.61 28.50 19.75
C GLN A 19 -20.56 27.40 19.87
N ALA A 20 -21.06 26.18 20.07
CA ALA A 20 -20.34 24.98 19.71
C ALA A 20 -19.90 25.12 18.25
N ALA A 21 -18.59 25.16 18.04
CA ALA A 21 -18.01 25.08 16.71
C ALA A 21 -18.55 23.81 16.03
N PRO A 22 -19.00 23.87 14.77
CA PRO A 22 -19.50 22.70 14.09
C PRO A 22 -18.36 21.69 13.96
N ALA A 23 -18.64 20.45 14.35
CA ALA A 23 -17.81 19.30 14.08
C ALA A 23 -17.38 19.34 12.60
N ARG A 24 -16.06 19.45 12.37
CA ARG A 24 -15.48 19.49 11.03
C ARG A 24 -15.84 18.16 10.36
N ALA A 25 -16.87 18.19 9.52
CA ALA A 25 -17.32 17.05 8.76
C ALA A 25 -16.11 16.47 8.02
N GLN A 26 -15.76 15.23 8.35
CA GLN A 26 -14.85 14.43 7.54
C GLN A 26 -15.43 14.45 6.12
N LYS A 27 -14.70 15.03 5.17
CA LYS A 27 -15.02 14.87 3.75
C LYS A 27 -14.93 13.36 3.46
N LYS A 28 -16.08 12.69 3.53
CA LYS A 28 -16.30 11.34 3.01
C LYS A 28 -15.67 11.35 1.62
N ALA A 29 -14.68 10.47 1.40
CA ALA A 29 -14.13 10.24 0.07
C ALA A 29 -15.30 10.14 -0.91
N PRO A 30 -15.21 10.74 -2.12
CA PRO A 30 -16.33 10.74 -3.04
C PRO A 30 -16.79 9.30 -3.19
N ALA A 31 -18.05 9.03 -2.82
CA ALA A 31 -18.68 7.78 -3.17
C ALA A 31 -18.42 7.61 -4.66
N ARG A 32 -17.74 6.54 -5.06
CA ARG A 32 -17.61 6.20 -6.49
C ARG A 32 -19.03 6.28 -7.03
N ARG A 33 -19.26 7.27 -7.89
CA ARG A 33 -20.54 7.49 -8.57
C ARG A 33 -21.01 6.11 -9.00
N PRO A 34 -22.23 5.64 -8.63
CA PRO A 34 -22.72 4.41 -9.22
C PRO A 34 -22.66 4.66 -10.72
N ALA A 35 -21.81 3.87 -11.40
CA ALA A 35 -21.71 3.94 -12.84
C ALA A 35 -23.13 3.77 -13.37
N ASP A 36 -23.56 4.66 -14.25
CA ASP A 36 -24.85 4.55 -14.92
C ASP A 36 -25.06 3.10 -15.36
N PRO A 37 -26.15 2.42 -14.95
CA PRO A 37 -26.41 1.04 -15.39
C PRO A 37 -26.50 0.95 -16.92
N ALA A 38 -26.72 2.07 -17.61
CA ALA A 38 -26.79 2.22 -19.05
C ALA A 38 -25.43 2.29 -19.78
N ALA A 39 -24.29 2.41 -19.08
CA ALA A 39 -22.95 2.41 -19.70
C ALA A 39 -22.27 1.02 -19.67
N SER A 40 -22.98 -0.02 -19.23
CA SER A 40 -22.58 -1.40 -19.49
C SER A 40 -22.84 -1.70 -20.97
N ALA A 41 -21.84 -1.45 -21.82
CA ALA A 41 -21.81 -2.02 -23.16
C ALA A 41 -22.23 -3.49 -23.02
N ARG A 42 -23.33 -3.89 -23.66
CA ARG A 42 -23.81 -5.28 -23.65
C ARG A 42 -22.68 -6.14 -24.20
N ILE A 43 -21.80 -6.62 -23.34
CA ILE A 43 -20.77 -7.56 -23.73
C ILE A 43 -21.55 -8.81 -24.07
N ASP A 44 -21.47 -9.22 -25.32
CA ASP A 44 -21.95 -10.51 -25.74
C ASP A 44 -21.13 -11.57 -25.01
N LEU A 45 -21.71 -12.06 -23.91
CA LEU A 45 -21.09 -13.03 -23.03
C LEU A 45 -20.88 -14.36 -23.76
N ALA A 46 -21.76 -14.72 -24.71
CA ALA A 46 -21.63 -15.92 -25.50
C ALA A 46 -20.42 -15.80 -26.44
N ALA A 47 -20.29 -14.67 -27.13
CA ALA A 47 -19.13 -14.39 -27.98
C ALA A 47 -17.83 -14.32 -27.16
N ALA A 48 -17.85 -13.68 -25.99
CA ALA A 48 -16.68 -13.60 -25.11
C ALA A 48 -16.25 -14.97 -24.57
N ARG A 49 -17.21 -15.84 -24.23
CA ARG A 49 -16.93 -17.22 -23.82
C ARG A 49 -16.34 -18.05 -24.96
N ALA A 50 -16.86 -17.91 -26.18
CA ALA A 50 -16.31 -18.58 -27.35
C ALA A 50 -14.89 -18.11 -27.65
N ALA A 51 -14.62 -16.80 -27.51
CA ALA A 51 -13.30 -16.21 -27.72
C ALA A 51 -12.27 -16.66 -26.67
N LEU A 52 -12.68 -16.91 -25.41
CA LEU A 52 -11.78 -17.47 -24.38
C LEU A 52 -11.23 -18.85 -24.75
N SER A 53 -12.01 -19.65 -25.49
CA SER A 53 -11.63 -20.97 -25.97
C SER A 53 -11.07 -20.99 -27.40
N ALA A 54 -10.91 -19.83 -28.03
CA ALA A 54 -10.37 -19.75 -29.39
C ALA A 54 -8.87 -20.08 -29.40
N ALA A 55 -8.37 -20.54 -30.56
CA ALA A 55 -6.96 -20.83 -30.75
C ALA A 55 -6.06 -19.58 -30.69
N ASP A 56 -6.65 -18.41 -30.95
CA ASP A 56 -5.95 -17.13 -30.90
C ASP A 56 -5.80 -16.64 -29.44
N VAL A 57 -4.55 -16.66 -28.98
CA VAL A 57 -4.15 -16.28 -27.62
C VAL A 57 -4.43 -14.80 -27.34
N ASP A 58 -4.21 -13.92 -28.30
CA ASP A 58 -4.38 -12.47 -28.11
C ASP A 58 -5.88 -12.11 -28.06
N ALA A 59 -6.68 -12.74 -28.94
CA ALA A 59 -8.13 -12.61 -28.91
C ALA A 59 -8.72 -13.15 -27.59
N ALA A 60 -8.21 -14.29 -27.11
CA ALA A 60 -8.64 -14.87 -25.84
C ALA A 60 -8.26 -13.99 -24.64
N ALA A 61 -7.06 -13.41 -24.62
CA ALA A 61 -6.64 -12.46 -23.58
C ALA A 61 -7.47 -11.17 -23.59
N ALA A 62 -7.78 -10.63 -24.78
CA ALA A 62 -8.67 -9.48 -24.92
C ALA A 62 -10.10 -9.79 -24.45
N ALA A 63 -10.61 -10.99 -24.74
CA ALA A 63 -11.90 -11.45 -24.25
C ALA A 63 -11.93 -11.52 -22.70
N ALA A 64 -10.89 -12.09 -22.08
CA ALA A 64 -10.75 -12.11 -20.63
C ALA A 64 -10.76 -10.68 -20.04
N ALA A 65 -9.99 -9.76 -20.63
CA ALA A 65 -9.92 -8.37 -20.18
C ALA A 65 -11.29 -7.67 -20.24
N ARG A 66 -12.06 -7.90 -21.31
CA ARG A 66 -13.43 -7.40 -21.48
C ARG A 66 -14.37 -7.94 -20.40
N LEU A 67 -14.32 -9.25 -20.12
CA LEU A 67 -15.13 -9.88 -19.07
C LEU A 67 -14.82 -9.33 -17.67
N GLY A 68 -13.58 -8.88 -17.43
CA GLY A 68 -13.23 -8.18 -16.19
C GLY A 68 -13.77 -6.75 -16.06
N GLN A 69 -14.26 -6.14 -17.15
CA GLN A 69 -14.88 -4.81 -17.12
C GLN A 69 -16.37 -4.88 -16.77
N VAL A 70 -16.99 -6.05 -16.89
CA VAL A 70 -18.40 -6.28 -16.60
C VAL A 70 -18.56 -6.74 -15.16
N ARG A 71 -19.54 -6.19 -14.45
CA ARG A 71 -19.92 -6.67 -13.10
C ARG A 71 -21.02 -7.74 -13.14
N ASP A 72 -21.00 -8.59 -14.17
CA ASP A 72 -21.95 -9.69 -14.32
C ASP A 72 -21.36 -10.96 -13.69
N PRO A 73 -22.04 -11.62 -12.74
CA PRO A 73 -21.58 -12.90 -12.16
C PRO A 73 -21.27 -13.98 -13.19
N ARG A 74 -21.98 -13.99 -14.33
CA ARG A 74 -21.75 -14.95 -15.40
C ARG A 74 -20.44 -14.69 -16.15
N ALA A 75 -19.93 -13.46 -16.14
CA ALA A 75 -18.61 -13.15 -16.67
C ALA A 75 -17.51 -13.75 -15.80
N LEU A 76 -17.70 -13.75 -14.47
CA LEU A 76 -16.81 -14.46 -13.56
C LEU A 76 -16.88 -15.97 -13.79
N ASP A 77 -18.07 -16.55 -13.97
CA ASP A 77 -18.21 -17.99 -14.25
C ASP A 77 -17.45 -18.39 -15.52
N ALA A 78 -17.56 -17.60 -16.60
CA ALA A 78 -16.82 -17.85 -17.83
C ALA A 78 -15.30 -17.79 -17.65
N LEU A 79 -14.80 -16.86 -16.83
CA LEU A 79 -13.37 -16.75 -16.51
C LEU A 79 -12.88 -17.95 -15.69
N LEU A 80 -13.67 -18.40 -14.70
CA LEU A 80 -13.34 -19.57 -13.88
C LEU A 80 -13.36 -20.86 -14.70
N ASP A 81 -14.36 -21.03 -15.58
CA ASP A 81 -14.44 -22.17 -16.51
C ASP A 81 -13.22 -22.21 -17.44
N ALA A 82 -12.81 -21.06 -17.99
CA ALA A 82 -11.63 -20.97 -18.85
C ALA A 82 -10.34 -21.34 -18.11
N LEU A 83 -10.17 -20.87 -16.87
CA LEU A 83 -9.04 -21.28 -16.04
C LEU A 83 -9.11 -22.79 -15.69
N ALA A 84 -10.29 -23.35 -15.45
CA ALA A 84 -10.42 -24.78 -15.18
C ALA A 84 -10.09 -25.65 -16.40
N ALA A 85 -10.39 -25.16 -17.61
CA ALA A 85 -10.09 -25.86 -18.87
C ALA A 85 -8.60 -25.87 -19.26
N GLY A 86 -7.76 -25.07 -18.60
CA GLY A 86 -6.32 -25.04 -18.86
C GLY A 86 -5.93 -24.21 -20.08
N VAL A 87 -6.17 -22.90 -20.02
CA VAL A 87 -5.81 -21.95 -21.09
C VAL A 87 -4.30 -21.66 -21.16
N HIS A 88 -3.87 -21.10 -22.29
CA HIS A 88 -2.51 -20.61 -22.49
C HIS A 88 -2.09 -19.63 -21.37
N PRO A 89 -0.83 -19.64 -20.89
CA PRO A 89 -0.38 -18.80 -19.77
C PRO A 89 -0.71 -17.30 -19.90
N ALA A 90 -0.60 -16.72 -21.10
CA ALA A 90 -0.94 -15.32 -21.34
C ALA A 90 -2.45 -15.04 -21.11
N VAL A 91 -3.31 -15.98 -21.52
CA VAL A 91 -4.76 -15.90 -21.28
C VAL A 91 -5.05 -16.08 -19.79
N ALA A 92 -4.34 -16.99 -19.11
CA ALA A 92 -4.47 -17.17 -17.67
C ALA A 92 -4.12 -15.89 -16.90
N GLU A 93 -3.03 -15.20 -17.26
CA GLU A 93 -2.67 -13.90 -16.66
C GLU A 93 -3.79 -12.87 -16.83
N ALA A 94 -4.33 -12.73 -18.06
CA ALA A 94 -5.43 -11.82 -18.34
C ALA A 94 -6.72 -12.20 -17.57
N ALA A 95 -7.03 -13.49 -17.48
CA ALA A 95 -8.19 -14.00 -16.75
C ALA A 95 -8.05 -13.78 -15.24
N LEU A 96 -6.87 -14.00 -14.65
CA LEU A 96 -6.61 -13.73 -13.24
C LEU A 96 -6.74 -12.23 -12.93
N ALA A 97 -6.19 -11.36 -13.80
CA ALA A 97 -6.35 -9.91 -13.68
C ALA A 97 -7.83 -9.48 -13.78
N ALA A 98 -8.61 -10.14 -14.63
CA ALA A 98 -10.04 -9.92 -14.74
C ALA A 98 -10.80 -10.39 -13.48
N ILE A 99 -10.50 -11.59 -12.96
CA ILE A 99 -11.07 -12.13 -11.73
C ILE A 99 -10.81 -11.21 -10.54
N ALA A 100 -9.61 -10.61 -10.46
CA ALA A 100 -9.28 -9.64 -9.42
C ALA A 100 -10.28 -8.46 -9.36
N ARG A 101 -10.82 -8.03 -10.50
CA ARG A 101 -11.80 -6.92 -10.57
C ARG A 101 -13.18 -7.33 -10.07
N HIS A 102 -13.50 -8.62 -10.14
CA HIS A 102 -14.73 -9.18 -9.58
C HIS A 102 -14.66 -9.35 -8.06
N ALA A 103 -13.46 -9.56 -7.51
CA ALA A 103 -13.19 -9.63 -6.06
C ALA A 103 -14.10 -10.63 -5.30
N ALA A 104 -14.50 -11.72 -5.95
CA ALA A 104 -15.49 -12.65 -5.40
C ALA A 104 -14.85 -13.82 -4.62
N PRO A 105 -15.25 -14.09 -3.36
CA PRO A 105 -14.70 -15.18 -2.53
C PRO A 105 -14.77 -16.57 -3.15
N ARG A 106 -15.77 -16.85 -3.99
CA ARG A 106 -15.91 -18.14 -4.70
C ARG A 106 -14.78 -18.43 -5.70
N SER A 107 -14.02 -17.41 -6.11
CA SER A 107 -12.87 -17.58 -7.02
C SER A 107 -11.61 -18.10 -6.32
N VAL A 108 -11.56 -18.02 -4.98
CA VAL A 108 -10.32 -18.21 -4.20
C VAL A 108 -9.69 -19.58 -4.44
N ASP A 109 -10.46 -20.66 -4.49
CA ASP A 109 -9.89 -22.00 -4.65
C ASP A 109 -9.27 -22.23 -6.03
N VAL A 110 -9.92 -21.72 -7.09
CA VAL A 110 -9.38 -21.74 -8.46
C VAL A 110 -8.12 -20.88 -8.54
N VAL A 111 -8.15 -19.65 -8.02
CA VAL A 111 -7.00 -18.75 -8.08
C VAL A 111 -5.82 -19.29 -7.25
N ARG A 112 -6.08 -19.94 -6.11
CA ARG A 112 -5.04 -20.59 -5.28
C ARG A 112 -4.32 -21.71 -6.03
N HIS A 113 -5.01 -22.43 -6.92
CA HIS A 113 -4.36 -23.41 -7.80
C HIS A 113 -3.33 -22.72 -8.71
N TYR A 114 -3.72 -21.59 -9.31
CA TYR A 114 -2.84 -20.81 -10.19
C TYR A 114 -1.67 -20.12 -9.46
N ALA A 115 -1.78 -19.88 -8.15
CA ALA A 115 -0.66 -19.41 -7.34
C ALA A 115 0.49 -20.43 -7.23
N ARG A 116 0.31 -21.67 -7.72
CA ARG A 116 1.34 -22.72 -7.80
C ARG A 116 1.73 -23.07 -9.24
N HIS A 117 1.31 -22.26 -10.21
CA HIS A 117 1.56 -22.51 -11.61
C HIS A 117 3.06 -22.47 -11.96
N ARG A 118 3.48 -23.22 -12.99
CA ARG A 118 4.89 -23.29 -13.43
C ARG A 118 5.47 -21.93 -13.84
N SER A 119 4.65 -21.09 -14.49
CA SER A 119 5.05 -19.74 -14.90
C SER A 119 5.01 -18.78 -13.71
N PRO A 120 6.12 -18.07 -13.39
CA PRO A 120 6.14 -17.08 -12.32
C PRO A 120 5.21 -15.89 -12.59
N ARG A 121 5.02 -15.50 -13.85
CA ARG A 121 4.08 -14.42 -14.22
C ARG A 121 2.64 -14.76 -13.86
N VAL A 122 2.24 -15.99 -14.16
CA VAL A 122 0.91 -16.52 -13.78
C VAL A 122 0.77 -16.60 -12.26
N ARG A 123 1.81 -17.03 -11.53
CA ARG A 123 1.77 -17.03 -10.04
C ARG A 123 1.62 -15.61 -9.49
N ALA A 124 2.36 -14.64 -10.00
CA ALA A 124 2.26 -13.25 -9.58
C ALA A 124 0.86 -12.67 -9.87
N ALA A 125 0.29 -12.94 -11.04
CA ALA A 125 -1.08 -12.56 -11.38
C ALA A 125 -2.11 -13.20 -10.43
N ALA A 126 -1.93 -14.47 -10.07
CA ALA A 126 -2.79 -15.16 -9.12
C ALA A 126 -2.69 -14.55 -7.71
N VAL A 127 -1.49 -14.24 -7.24
CA VAL A 127 -1.27 -13.56 -5.95
C VAL A 127 -1.94 -12.19 -5.92
N ALA A 128 -1.83 -11.42 -7.01
CA ALA A 128 -2.53 -10.14 -7.13
C ALA A 128 -4.06 -10.31 -7.10
N ALA A 129 -4.60 -11.33 -7.77
CA ALA A 129 -6.02 -11.63 -7.76
C ALA A 129 -6.54 -12.06 -6.38
N LEU A 130 -5.77 -12.88 -5.65
CA LEU A 130 -6.07 -13.24 -4.24
C LEU A 130 -6.06 -12.00 -3.34
N GLY A 131 -5.19 -11.03 -3.63
CA GLY A 131 -5.13 -9.75 -2.93
C GLY A 131 -6.37 -8.88 -3.10
N ALA A 132 -7.18 -9.09 -4.12
CA ALA A 132 -8.43 -8.35 -4.31
C ALA A 132 -9.59 -8.92 -3.49
N VAL A 133 -9.45 -10.11 -2.91
CA VAL A 133 -10.52 -10.81 -2.20
C VAL A 133 -10.30 -10.76 -0.70
N ASP A 134 -11.29 -10.29 0.05
CA ASP A 134 -11.25 -10.32 1.51
C ASP A 134 -11.63 -11.70 2.09
N ASP A 135 -10.74 -12.67 1.89
CA ASP A 135 -10.89 -14.05 2.34
C ASP A 135 -9.61 -14.51 3.07
N ALA A 136 -9.77 -15.21 4.20
CA ALA A 136 -8.65 -15.68 5.02
C ALA A 136 -7.77 -16.71 4.28
N ARG A 137 -8.35 -17.55 3.42
CA ARG A 137 -7.63 -18.52 2.58
C ARG A 137 -6.82 -17.80 1.51
N ALA A 138 -7.33 -16.68 0.99
CA ALA A 138 -6.60 -15.81 0.07
C ALA A 138 -5.41 -15.14 0.78
N ALA A 139 -5.62 -14.61 2.00
CA ALA A 139 -4.54 -14.04 2.81
C ALA A 139 -3.44 -15.07 3.11
N ALA A 140 -3.80 -16.29 3.50
CA ALA A 140 -2.84 -17.37 3.74
C ALA A 140 -1.99 -17.71 2.49
N ALA A 141 -2.62 -17.74 1.32
CA ALA A 141 -1.92 -17.98 0.05
C ALA A 141 -0.97 -16.83 -0.33
N VAL A 142 -1.38 -15.57 -0.10
CA VAL A 142 -0.51 -14.40 -0.31
C VAL A 142 0.70 -14.45 0.63
N LEU A 143 0.51 -14.77 1.91
CA LEU A 143 1.61 -14.88 2.87
C LEU A 143 2.59 -15.99 2.51
N ALA A 144 2.11 -17.11 1.97
CA ALA A 144 2.97 -18.18 1.46
C ALA A 144 3.82 -17.72 0.25
N ALA A 145 3.27 -16.87 -0.62
CA ALA A 145 3.95 -16.37 -1.81
C ALA A 145 5.13 -15.41 -1.52
N LEU A 146 5.24 -14.88 -0.29
CA LEU A 146 6.46 -14.17 0.15
C LEU A 146 7.70 -15.09 0.15
N ARG A 147 7.52 -16.41 0.16
CA ARG A 147 8.61 -17.40 0.11
C ARG A 147 8.85 -17.95 -1.30
N ASP A 148 8.23 -17.38 -2.32
CA ASP A 148 8.41 -17.84 -3.71
C ASP A 148 9.85 -17.63 -4.17
N GLY A 149 10.36 -18.58 -4.97
CA GLY A 149 11.71 -18.51 -5.52
C GLY A 149 11.90 -17.35 -6.50
N HIS A 150 10.82 -16.86 -7.11
CA HIS A 150 10.87 -15.79 -8.10
C HIS A 150 10.58 -14.41 -7.49
N ALA A 151 11.44 -13.42 -7.80
CA ALA A 151 11.34 -12.07 -7.25
C ALA A 151 9.99 -11.40 -7.55
N ASP A 152 9.52 -11.46 -8.80
CA ASP A 152 8.21 -10.88 -9.19
C ASP A 152 7.03 -11.39 -8.37
N VAL A 153 7.06 -12.68 -7.98
CA VAL A 153 5.98 -13.27 -7.17
C VAL A 153 6.05 -12.76 -5.73
N ARG A 154 7.26 -12.65 -5.17
CA ARG A 154 7.47 -12.04 -3.85
C ARG A 154 7.06 -10.58 -3.84
N ALA A 155 7.38 -9.83 -4.90
CA ALA A 155 6.99 -8.43 -5.04
C ALA A 155 5.47 -8.26 -5.11
N ALA A 156 4.79 -9.11 -5.88
CA ALA A 156 3.32 -9.15 -5.91
C ALA A 156 2.74 -9.44 -4.51
N ALA A 157 3.31 -10.41 -3.79
CA ALA A 157 2.87 -10.76 -2.44
C ALA A 157 3.10 -9.61 -1.44
N ALA A 158 4.29 -9.00 -1.45
CA ALA A 158 4.67 -7.89 -0.57
C ALA A 158 3.73 -6.69 -0.78
N LYS A 159 3.43 -6.36 -2.05
CA LYS A 159 2.46 -5.30 -2.40
C LYS A 159 1.06 -5.58 -1.83
N VAL A 160 0.57 -6.82 -1.94
CA VAL A 160 -0.74 -7.19 -1.39
C VAL A 160 -0.72 -7.13 0.14
N VAL A 161 0.34 -7.63 0.78
CA VAL A 161 0.51 -7.59 2.24
C VAL A 161 0.47 -6.15 2.76
N ALA A 162 1.17 -5.23 2.09
CA ALA A 162 1.15 -3.81 2.41
C ALA A 162 -0.24 -3.18 2.20
N ALA A 163 -0.84 -3.40 1.02
CA ALA A 163 -2.13 -2.82 0.66
C ALA A 163 -3.28 -3.27 1.58
N ARG A 164 -3.27 -4.53 1.99
CA ARG A 164 -4.26 -5.12 2.92
C ARG A 164 -3.87 -5.01 4.39
N ARG A 165 -2.72 -4.41 4.71
CA ARG A 165 -2.20 -4.29 6.08
C ARG A 165 -2.10 -5.66 6.79
N LEU A 166 -1.69 -6.72 6.09
CA LEU A 166 -1.59 -8.07 6.65
C LEU A 166 -0.41 -8.18 7.63
N ARG A 167 -0.66 -7.92 8.91
CA ARG A 167 0.37 -7.91 9.97
C ARG A 167 1.15 -9.22 10.09
N ALA A 168 0.52 -10.37 9.80
CA ALA A 168 1.17 -11.67 9.76
C ALA A 168 2.31 -11.77 8.71
N GLY A 169 2.37 -10.81 7.76
CA GLY A 169 3.44 -10.72 6.77
C GLY A 169 4.69 -9.96 7.24
N ILE A 170 4.65 -9.28 8.40
CA ILE A 170 5.77 -8.45 8.87
C ILE A 170 7.05 -9.28 9.03
N GLU A 171 7.01 -10.40 9.75
CA GLU A 171 8.22 -11.19 9.96
C GLU A 171 8.77 -11.84 8.68
N PRO A 172 7.93 -12.44 7.81
CA PRO A 172 8.38 -12.84 6.49
C PRO A 172 9.03 -11.71 5.68
N LEU A 173 8.50 -10.48 5.76
CA LEU A 173 9.08 -9.32 5.07
C LEU A 173 10.41 -8.89 5.71
N LEU A 174 10.54 -8.89 7.04
CA LEU A 174 11.82 -8.61 7.72
C LEU A 174 12.89 -9.66 7.35
N ALA A 175 12.51 -10.92 7.21
CA ALA A 175 13.40 -11.98 6.73
C ALA A 175 13.83 -11.77 5.27
N LEU A 176 12.97 -11.22 4.41
CA LEU A 176 13.31 -10.86 3.03
C LEU A 176 14.17 -9.59 2.96
N LEU A 177 13.91 -8.59 3.82
CA LEU A 177 14.73 -7.39 3.95
C LEU A 177 16.19 -7.75 4.27
N ARG A 178 16.40 -8.70 5.19
CA ARG A 178 17.73 -9.24 5.51
C ARG A 178 18.42 -9.93 4.33
N LYS A 179 17.65 -10.42 3.35
CA LYS A 179 18.17 -10.99 2.10
C LYS A 179 18.35 -9.94 1.00
N GLY A 180 18.10 -8.66 1.28
CA GLY A 180 18.20 -7.58 0.31
C GLY A 180 17.02 -7.47 -0.66
N ASP A 181 15.85 -8.02 -0.33
CA ASP A 181 14.67 -7.93 -1.20
C ASP A 181 14.04 -6.52 -1.12
N GLU A 182 14.15 -5.77 -2.21
CA GLU A 182 13.66 -4.38 -2.28
C GLU A 182 12.15 -4.27 -2.14
N ALA A 183 11.39 -5.22 -2.68
CA ALA A 183 9.94 -5.18 -2.58
C ALA A 183 9.48 -5.39 -1.12
N ALA A 184 10.26 -6.12 -0.32
CA ALA A 184 10.02 -6.23 1.11
C ALA A 184 10.26 -4.91 1.84
N ALA A 185 11.31 -4.16 1.49
CA ALA A 185 11.58 -2.82 2.02
C ALA A 185 10.40 -1.87 1.77
N ASP A 186 9.91 -1.79 0.54
CA ASP A 186 8.78 -0.91 0.18
C ASP A 186 7.49 -1.29 0.95
N ALA A 187 7.25 -2.59 1.11
CA ALA A 187 6.09 -3.09 1.85
C ALA A 187 6.20 -2.77 3.35
N LEU A 188 7.35 -2.99 3.97
CA LEU A 188 7.61 -2.64 5.37
C LEU A 188 7.47 -1.13 5.59
N ALA A 189 8.05 -0.32 4.70
CA ALA A 189 7.93 1.13 4.76
C ALA A 189 6.48 1.59 4.67
N THR A 190 5.66 0.96 3.81
CA THR A 190 4.22 1.23 3.73
C THR A 190 3.49 0.84 5.01
N LEU A 191 3.87 -0.30 5.62
CA LEU A 191 3.26 -0.83 6.84
C LEU A 191 3.67 -0.11 8.11
N ALA A 192 4.81 0.59 8.10
CA ALA A 192 5.45 1.11 9.31
C ALA A 192 4.51 1.98 10.17
N ASP A 193 4.32 1.54 11.40
CA ASP A 193 4.00 2.36 12.55
C ASP A 193 5.29 2.58 13.37
N PRO A 194 5.29 3.33 14.47
CA PRO A 194 6.51 3.57 15.25
C PRO A 194 7.22 2.29 15.72
N GLU A 195 6.45 1.27 16.11
CA GLU A 195 6.99 0.00 16.59
C GLU A 195 7.67 -0.77 15.45
N LEU A 196 7.01 -0.88 14.30
CA LEU A 196 7.60 -1.53 13.13
C LEU A 196 8.79 -0.72 12.58
N ALA A 197 8.75 0.61 12.60
CA ALA A 197 9.88 1.43 12.19
C ALA A 197 11.12 1.16 13.06
N ARG A 198 10.92 1.00 14.38
CA ARG A 198 11.98 0.59 15.29
C ARG A 198 12.48 -0.83 14.98
N ALA A 199 11.59 -1.79 14.75
CA ALA A 199 11.98 -3.16 14.38
C ALA A 199 12.76 -3.21 13.05
N VAL A 200 12.43 -2.35 12.08
CA VAL A 200 13.21 -2.16 10.85
C VAL A 200 14.58 -1.57 11.15
N ALA A 201 14.66 -0.53 12.00
CA ALA A 201 15.93 0.08 12.40
C ALA A 201 16.85 -0.91 13.14
N GLU A 202 16.29 -1.85 13.90
CA GLU A 202 17.00 -2.93 14.58
C GLU A 202 17.60 -3.96 13.59
N GLN A 203 17.28 -3.90 12.30
CA GLN A 203 17.92 -4.73 11.27
C GLN A 203 19.30 -4.20 10.82
N LEU A 204 19.81 -3.14 11.45
CA LEU A 204 21.16 -2.63 11.21
C LEU A 204 22.21 -3.75 11.40
N GLY A 205 23.08 -3.92 10.41
CA GLY A 205 24.08 -5.00 10.39
C GLY A 205 23.55 -6.38 10.01
N ALA A 206 22.22 -6.58 9.99
CA ALA A 206 21.59 -7.83 9.56
C ALA A 206 21.03 -7.76 8.13
N ALA A 207 20.61 -6.57 7.68
CA ALA A 207 20.18 -6.30 6.31
C ALA A 207 21.23 -5.49 5.54
N PRO A 208 21.30 -5.60 4.21
CA PRO A 208 22.18 -4.76 3.40
C PRO A 208 21.86 -3.27 3.61
N ASP A 209 22.91 -2.50 3.91
CA ASP A 209 22.82 -1.07 4.27
C ASP A 209 22.01 -0.25 3.27
N ALA A 210 22.21 -0.45 1.95
CA ALA A 210 21.49 0.28 0.92
C ALA A 210 19.96 0.02 0.96
N VAL A 211 19.56 -1.24 1.14
CA VAL A 211 18.14 -1.63 1.17
C VAL A 211 17.49 -1.15 2.48
N LEU A 212 18.21 -1.24 3.60
CA LEU A 212 17.74 -0.72 4.88
C LEU A 212 17.61 0.80 4.87
N ALA A 213 18.58 1.51 4.31
CA ALA A 213 18.56 2.97 4.16
C ALA A 213 17.35 3.41 3.33
N ARG A 214 17.12 2.81 2.17
CA ARG A 214 15.91 3.06 1.36
C ARG A 214 14.62 2.81 2.13
N CYS A 215 14.53 1.71 2.88
CA CYS A 215 13.35 1.40 3.69
C CYS A 215 13.07 2.50 4.73
N LEU A 216 14.08 2.88 5.50
CA LEU A 216 13.96 3.91 6.54
C LEU A 216 13.69 5.31 5.93
N GLY A 217 14.32 5.63 4.81
CA GLY A 217 14.04 6.85 4.04
C GLY A 217 12.60 6.91 3.57
N ALA A 218 12.06 5.83 3.00
CA ALA A 218 10.66 5.75 2.60
C ALA A 218 9.70 5.91 3.79
N ILE A 219 10.03 5.40 4.98
CA ILE A 219 9.26 5.64 6.22
C ILE A 219 9.24 7.14 6.57
N LEU A 220 10.39 7.83 6.47
CA LEU A 220 10.46 9.28 6.72
C LEU A 220 9.66 10.10 5.72
N MET A 221 9.64 9.70 4.45
CA MET A 221 8.94 10.45 3.40
C MET A 221 7.41 10.36 3.51
N ARG A 222 6.88 9.42 4.29
CA ARG A 222 5.44 9.27 4.50
C ARG A 222 4.87 10.44 5.30
N PRO A 223 3.85 11.18 4.80
CA PRO A 223 3.27 12.33 5.52
C PRO A 223 2.45 11.92 6.75
N ASP A 224 1.93 10.70 6.77
CA ASP A 224 1.11 10.13 7.84
C ASP A 224 1.94 9.55 8.99
N PHE A 225 3.25 9.37 8.82
CA PHE A 225 4.12 8.78 9.84
C PHE A 225 4.28 9.73 11.06
N LYS A 226 3.82 9.27 12.22
CA LYS A 226 3.79 10.01 13.49
C LYS A 226 4.05 9.01 14.63
N PRO A 227 4.52 9.47 15.81
CA PRO A 227 4.80 10.85 16.21
C PRO A 227 6.13 11.38 15.67
N GLU A 228 6.39 12.68 15.87
CA GLU A 228 7.66 13.33 15.49
C GLU A 228 8.88 12.67 16.15
N ALA A 229 8.74 12.17 17.39
CA ALA A 229 9.79 11.44 18.08
C ALA A 229 10.22 10.17 17.31
N ALA A 230 9.27 9.44 16.72
CA ALA A 230 9.58 8.25 15.91
C ALA A 230 10.35 8.60 14.62
N ARG A 231 10.11 9.78 14.04
CA ARG A 231 10.92 10.28 12.90
C ARG A 231 12.35 10.55 13.31
N VAL A 232 12.57 11.15 14.48
CA VAL A 232 13.92 11.38 15.02
C VAL A 232 14.65 10.05 15.21
N GLU A 233 13.99 9.01 15.72
CA GLU A 233 14.58 7.67 15.85
C GLU A 233 14.98 7.08 14.50
N VAL A 234 14.13 7.19 13.47
CA VAL A 234 14.44 6.73 12.11
C VAL A 234 15.60 7.52 11.48
N VAL A 235 15.63 8.84 11.67
CA VAL A 235 16.75 9.69 11.24
C VAL A 235 18.06 9.27 11.91
N ARG A 236 18.05 9.01 13.21
CA ARG A 236 19.22 8.49 13.94
C ARG A 236 19.66 7.12 13.45
N ALA A 237 18.70 6.25 13.12
CA ALA A 237 19.01 4.95 12.54
C ALA A 237 19.71 5.10 11.18
N LEU A 238 19.20 5.95 10.29
CA LEU A 238 19.87 6.30 9.03
C LEU A 238 21.28 6.86 9.27
N GLY A 239 21.45 7.74 10.25
CA GLY A 239 22.76 8.29 10.60
C GLY A 239 23.79 7.26 11.06
N LYS A 240 23.37 6.07 11.48
CA LYS A 240 24.26 4.95 11.85
C LYS A 240 24.61 4.04 10.67
N ILE A 241 23.87 4.10 9.57
CA ILE A 241 24.15 3.29 8.37
C ILE A 241 25.37 3.89 7.66
N ALA A 242 26.28 3.03 7.22
CA ALA A 242 27.42 3.46 6.42
C ALA A 242 27.04 3.57 4.94
N GLY A 243 27.68 4.48 4.22
CA GLY A 243 27.51 4.63 2.77
C GLY A 243 26.65 5.80 2.34
N THR A 244 26.75 6.10 1.04
CA THR A 244 26.16 7.29 0.42
C THR A 244 24.64 7.26 0.41
N GLU A 245 24.04 6.07 0.26
CA GLU A 245 22.58 5.91 0.20
C GLU A 245 21.89 6.50 1.45
N ALA A 246 22.44 6.28 2.65
CA ALA A 246 21.86 6.84 3.88
C ALA A 246 21.89 8.38 3.90
N ILE A 247 22.99 8.97 3.41
CA ILE A 247 23.15 10.43 3.28
C ILE A 247 22.18 10.98 2.22
N GLU A 248 22.01 10.28 1.10
CA GLU A 248 21.06 10.65 0.04
C GLU A 248 19.60 10.65 0.55
N GLN A 249 19.22 9.64 1.33
CA GLN A 249 17.90 9.59 1.96
C GLN A 249 17.70 10.74 2.95
N LEU A 250 18.69 11.05 3.80
CA LEU A 250 18.63 12.18 4.73
C LEU A 250 18.56 13.53 4.00
N THR A 251 19.37 13.72 2.97
CA THR A 251 19.40 14.96 2.15
C THR A 251 18.05 15.16 1.44
N THR A 252 17.47 14.08 0.90
CA THR A 252 16.14 14.11 0.28
C THR A 252 15.05 14.44 1.31
N TYR A 253 15.15 13.92 2.52
CA TYR A 253 14.23 14.25 3.61
C TYR A 253 14.33 15.71 4.04
N ILE A 254 15.54 16.25 4.15
CA ILE A 254 15.78 17.67 4.44
C ILE A 254 15.15 18.52 3.33
N ALA A 255 15.44 18.26 2.06
CA ALA A 255 14.90 19.04 0.94
C ALA A 255 13.35 19.02 0.85
N SER A 256 12.71 17.96 1.33
CA SER A 256 11.24 17.77 1.25
C SER A 256 10.46 18.22 2.49
N THR A 257 11.12 18.73 3.53
CA THR A 257 10.46 19.16 4.78
C THR A 257 10.48 20.68 5.00
N PRO A 258 9.52 21.25 5.75
CA PRO A 258 9.50 22.70 5.98
C PRO A 258 10.71 23.20 6.77
N GLU A 259 11.28 24.33 6.36
CA GLU A 259 12.37 25.01 7.07
C GLU A 259 11.89 25.85 8.27
N LYS A 260 10.64 26.35 8.25
CA LYS A 260 10.12 27.26 9.29
C LYS A 260 8.66 26.95 9.67
N PRO A 261 8.37 26.60 10.95
CA PRO A 261 9.33 26.09 11.93
C PRO A 261 9.87 24.72 11.49
N PRO A 262 11.17 24.45 11.64
CA PRO A 262 11.74 23.17 11.24
C PRO A 262 11.28 22.06 12.18
N ARG A 263 11.01 20.89 11.62
CA ARG A 263 10.74 19.67 12.36
C ARG A 263 11.94 19.27 13.22
N LEU A 264 11.72 18.59 14.35
CA LEU A 264 12.83 18.08 15.19
C LEU A 264 13.66 17.06 14.42
N SER A 265 13.02 16.16 13.69
CA SER A 265 13.67 15.19 12.81
C SER A 265 14.45 15.83 11.68
N ARG A 266 14.02 17.00 11.17
CA ARG A 266 14.77 17.75 10.16
C ARG A 266 16.09 18.28 10.74
N ARG A 267 16.04 18.91 11.92
CA ARG A 267 17.26 19.42 12.59
C ARG A 267 18.24 18.31 12.90
N GLU A 268 17.75 17.16 13.36
CA GLU A 268 18.58 15.98 13.61
C GLU A 268 19.25 15.50 12.30
N ALA A 269 18.50 15.47 11.20
CA ALA A 269 19.04 15.06 9.90
C ALA A 269 20.10 16.04 9.39
N GLU A 270 19.87 17.35 9.51
CA GLU A 270 20.84 18.39 9.15
C GLU A 270 22.15 18.22 9.95
N ALA A 271 22.06 18.02 11.26
CA ALA A 271 23.24 17.81 12.10
C ALA A 271 24.04 16.56 11.72
N ILE A 272 23.36 15.45 11.39
CA ILE A 272 24.03 14.21 10.95
C ILE A 272 24.72 14.41 9.60
N VAL A 273 24.05 15.05 8.64
CA VAL A 273 24.64 15.30 7.31
C VAL A 273 25.84 16.24 7.41
N GLU A 274 25.75 17.31 8.19
CA GLU A 274 26.85 18.25 8.43
C GLU A 274 28.06 17.54 9.07
N GLN A 275 27.82 16.67 10.06
CA GLN A 275 28.87 15.87 10.68
C GLN A 275 29.57 14.95 9.67
N ARG A 276 28.81 14.22 8.83
CA ARG A 276 29.39 13.30 7.84
C ARG A 276 30.23 14.02 6.78
N LEU A 277 29.76 15.17 6.30
CA LEU A 277 30.51 16.01 5.37
C LEU A 277 31.83 16.51 5.96
N ALA A 278 31.84 16.86 7.26
CA ALA A 278 33.07 17.24 7.96
C ALA A 278 34.06 16.09 8.12
N GLU A 279 33.57 14.84 8.19
CA GLU A 279 34.37 13.62 8.27
C GLU A 279 34.89 13.13 6.89
N GLY A 280 34.50 13.80 5.79
CA GLY A 280 34.96 13.48 4.43
C GLY A 280 34.32 12.24 3.81
N GLN A 281 33.14 11.84 4.30
CA GLN A 281 32.31 10.75 3.79
C GLN A 281 31.18 11.29 2.91
#